data_AF-A0A1Y3SHT8-F1
#
_entry.id   AF-A0A1Y3SHT8-F1
#
_cell.length_a   1.000
_cell.length_b   1.000
_cell.length_c   1.000
_cell.angle_alpha   90.00
_cell.angle_beta   90.00
_cell.angle_gamma   90.00
#
_symmetry.space_group_name_H-M   'P 1'
#
loop_
_entity.id
_entity.type
_entity.pdbx_description
1 polymer ?
#
loop_
_entity_poly.entity_id
_entity_poly.type
_entity_poly.pdbx_seq_one_letter_code
_entity_poly.pdbx_strand_id
1 'polypeptide(L)'
;MKKLIVAFCLVFAVMLAGCAATPEIPTSSPVEAAQATPEAVTLFDTATLKIVLEGAETTITDKTTGTEYGYTTTRKLTTQQPTLEQMQARCIARTSANTDTVKIELAGALIVVTDKATGQVYYIDP
;
A
#
# COMPACT_ATOMS: atom_id res chain seq x y z
N MET A 1 40.23 29.80 54.52
CA MET A 1 39.72 28.41 54.50
C MET A 1 39.52 28.01 53.05
N LYS A 2 40.44 27.21 52.52
CA LYS A 2 40.60 26.90 51.11
C LYS A 2 40.89 25.41 51.02
N LYS A 3 40.28 24.73 50.05
CA LYS A 3 40.41 23.30 49.68
C LYS A 3 39.38 22.38 50.35
N LEU A 4 38.26 22.15 49.65
CA LEU A 4 37.42 20.94 49.74
C LEU A 4 36.52 20.87 48.49
N ILE A 5 37.12 20.83 47.29
CA ILE A 5 36.44 20.57 46.00
C ILE A 5 37.25 19.54 45.19
N VAL A 6 37.78 18.51 45.85
CA VAL A 6 38.58 17.46 45.19
C VAL A 6 38.21 16.07 45.74
N ALA A 7 36.92 15.82 45.93
CA ALA A 7 36.44 14.52 46.41
C ALA A 7 35.25 13.95 45.61
N PHE A 8 34.90 14.55 44.47
CA PHE A 8 33.78 14.08 43.63
C PHE A 8 34.17 13.60 42.23
N CYS A 9 35.46 13.68 41.86
CA CYS A 9 35.94 13.28 40.52
C CYS A 9 36.62 11.90 40.44
N LEU A 10 36.70 11.14 41.54
CA LEU A 10 37.45 9.87 41.56
C LEU A 10 36.59 8.59 41.56
N VAL A 11 35.27 8.72 41.36
CA VAL A 11 34.35 7.55 41.30
C VAL A 11 33.91 7.23 39.85
N PHE A 12 34.32 8.02 38.86
CA PHE A 12 33.85 7.86 37.47
C PHE A 12 34.88 7.25 36.49
N ALA A 13 36.06 6.83 36.97
CA ALA A 13 37.19 6.47 36.09
C ALA A 13 37.55 4.98 36.05
N VAL A 14 36.66 4.05 36.46
CA VAL A 14 36.97 2.59 36.49
C VAL A 14 35.90 1.72 35.81
N MET A 15 35.18 2.24 34.80
CA MET A 15 34.18 1.45 34.04
C MET A 15 34.42 1.46 32.52
N LEU A 16 35.68 1.59 32.10
CA LEU A 16 36.06 1.55 30.67
C LEU A 16 37.27 0.63 30.42
N ALA A 17 37.32 -0.52 31.11
CA ALA A 17 38.18 -1.63 30.71
C ALA A 17 37.35 -2.58 29.83
N GLY A 18 37.80 -2.71 28.58
CA GLY A 18 37.00 -3.19 27.46
C GLY A 18 36.68 -4.69 27.47
N CYS A 19 35.45 -4.99 27.05
CA CYS A 19 35.21 -6.17 26.22
C CYS A 19 35.85 -5.90 24.87
N ALA A 20 37.03 -6.49 24.61
CA ALA A 20 37.51 -6.66 23.24
C ALA A 20 36.55 -7.64 22.55
N ALA A 21 35.46 -7.12 21.99
CA ALA A 21 34.65 -7.85 21.02
C ALA A 21 35.42 -7.85 19.70
N THR A 22 35.92 -9.01 19.33
CA THR A 22 36.43 -9.32 17.98
C THR A 22 35.46 -8.78 16.93
N PRO A 23 35.94 -8.08 15.88
CA PRO A 23 35.06 -7.65 14.80
C PRO A 23 34.71 -8.88 13.96
N GLU A 24 33.60 -9.53 14.27
CA GLU A 24 32.93 -10.40 13.31
C GLU A 24 32.35 -9.48 12.23
N ILE A 25 33.00 -9.44 11.07
CA ILE A 25 32.43 -8.82 9.88
C ILE A 25 31.14 -9.60 9.59
N PRO A 26 29.94 -9.00 9.70
CA PRO A 26 28.75 -9.68 9.26
C PRO A 26 28.89 -9.81 7.75
N THR A 27 29.10 -11.04 7.27
CA THR A 27 28.84 -11.35 5.87
C THR A 27 27.33 -11.29 5.71
N SER A 28 26.78 -10.08 5.53
CA SER A 28 25.42 -9.92 5.04
C SER A 28 25.45 -10.23 3.55
N SER A 29 25.43 -11.52 3.20
CA SER A 29 24.86 -11.88 1.92
C SER A 29 23.41 -11.36 1.93
N PRO A 30 22.96 -10.56 0.96
CA PRO A 30 21.56 -10.20 0.88
C PRO A 30 20.81 -11.52 0.64
N VAL A 31 20.15 -12.01 1.68
CA VAL A 31 19.02 -12.92 1.47
C VAL A 31 18.01 -12.04 0.76
N GLU A 32 17.86 -12.27 -0.54
CA GLU A 32 16.80 -11.68 -1.35
C GLU A 32 15.51 -11.91 -0.53
N ALA A 33 14.95 -10.81 -0.02
CA ALA A 33 13.72 -10.90 0.75
C ALA A 33 12.71 -11.53 -0.21
N ALA A 34 12.29 -12.76 0.08
CA ALA A 34 11.25 -13.43 -0.69
C ALA A 34 10.04 -12.50 -0.66
N GLN A 35 9.85 -11.75 -1.73
CA GLN A 35 8.77 -10.80 -1.85
C GLN A 35 7.52 -11.67 -1.92
N ALA A 36 6.74 -11.67 -0.85
CA ALA A 36 5.49 -12.42 -0.79
C ALA A 36 4.65 -12.00 -1.99
N THR A 37 4.50 -12.89 -2.95
CA THR A 37 3.62 -12.67 -4.10
C THR A 37 2.22 -12.51 -3.54
N PRO A 38 1.53 -11.38 -3.80
CA PRO A 38 0.18 -11.21 -3.30
C PRO A 38 -0.70 -12.35 -3.80
N GLU A 39 -1.48 -12.97 -2.92
CA GLU A 39 -2.44 -13.98 -3.34
C GLU A 39 -3.54 -13.31 -4.16
N ALA A 40 -3.80 -13.85 -5.35
CA ALA A 40 -4.89 -13.40 -6.20
C ALA A 40 -6.24 -13.86 -5.62
N VAL A 41 -7.08 -12.90 -5.23
CA VAL A 41 -8.42 -13.12 -4.69
C VAL A 41 -9.44 -12.80 -5.78
N THR A 42 -10.22 -13.80 -6.21
CA THR A 42 -11.36 -13.55 -7.10
C THR A 42 -12.56 -13.12 -6.26
N LEU A 43 -12.96 -11.85 -6.41
CA LEU A 43 -14.12 -11.30 -5.70
C LEU A 43 -15.42 -11.72 -6.36
N PHE A 44 -15.45 -11.68 -7.69
CA PHE A 44 -16.63 -12.00 -8.48
C PHE A 44 -16.20 -12.74 -9.75
N ASP A 45 -16.95 -13.78 -10.11
CA ASP A 45 -16.79 -14.53 -11.35
C ASP A 45 -18.17 -14.98 -11.84
N THR A 46 -18.73 -14.19 -12.75
CA THR A 46 -20.01 -14.47 -13.40
C THR A 46 -19.78 -14.88 -14.86
N ALA A 47 -20.87 -15.15 -15.59
CA ALA A 47 -20.80 -15.40 -17.02
C ALA A 47 -20.29 -14.18 -17.82
N THR A 48 -20.54 -12.97 -17.33
CA THR A 48 -20.32 -11.69 -18.05
C THR A 48 -19.15 -10.88 -17.50
N LEU A 49 -18.77 -11.09 -16.24
CA LEU A 49 -17.78 -10.28 -15.56
C LEU A 49 -16.90 -11.13 -14.64
N LYS A 50 -15.61 -10.80 -14.56
CA LYS A 50 -14.73 -11.29 -13.49
C LYS A 50 -13.97 -10.13 -12.88
N ILE A 51 -13.84 -10.14 -11.56
CA ILE A 51 -13.08 -9.15 -10.80
C ILE A 51 -12.11 -9.88 -9.88
N VAL A 52 -10.82 -9.56 -10.01
CA VAL A 52 -9.73 -10.15 -9.24
C VAL A 52 -8.94 -9.04 -8.56
N LEU A 53 -8.55 -9.26 -7.31
CA LEU A 53 -7.58 -8.47 -6.58
C LEU A 53 -6.27 -9.23 -6.45
N GLU A 54 -5.15 -8.61 -6.78
CA GLU A 54 -3.81 -9.12 -6.53
C GLU A 54 -2.99 -8.05 -5.80
N GLY A 55 -3.06 -8.08 -4.47
CA GLY A 55 -2.49 -7.02 -3.64
C GLY A 55 -3.14 -5.66 -3.93
N ALA A 56 -2.37 -4.74 -4.51
CA ALA A 56 -2.84 -3.40 -4.87
C ALA A 56 -3.45 -3.30 -6.27
N GLU A 57 -3.44 -4.39 -7.04
CA GLU A 57 -3.96 -4.44 -8.39
C GLU A 57 -5.39 -4.98 -8.40
N THR A 58 -6.25 -4.32 -9.15
CA THR A 58 -7.61 -4.78 -9.46
C THR A 58 -7.72 -5.00 -10.96
N THR A 59 -8.09 -6.22 -11.34
CA THR A 59 -8.34 -6.59 -12.73
C THR A 59 -9.82 -6.86 -12.92
N ILE A 60 -10.43 -6.14 -13.86
CA ILE A 60 -11.82 -6.33 -14.27
C ILE A 60 -11.82 -6.87 -15.70
N THR A 61 -12.34 -8.08 -15.87
CA THR A 61 -12.51 -8.72 -17.18
C THR A 61 -13.98 -8.65 -17.58
N ASP A 62 -14.29 -7.91 -18.65
CA ASP A 62 -15.56 -8.02 -19.35
C ASP A 62 -15.52 -9.27 -20.25
N LYS A 63 -16.16 -10.35 -19.79
CA LYS A 63 -16.18 -11.63 -20.53
C LYS A 63 -17.07 -11.61 -21.76
N THR A 64 -17.93 -10.61 -21.87
CA THR A 64 -18.80 -10.46 -23.05
C THR A 64 -17.98 -10.04 -24.26
N THR A 65 -17.00 -9.17 -24.06
CA THR A 65 -16.12 -8.64 -25.11
C THR A 65 -14.71 -9.22 -25.09
N GLY A 66 -14.29 -9.81 -23.96
CA GLY A 66 -12.92 -10.26 -23.72
C GLY A 66 -11.97 -9.12 -23.30
N THR A 67 -12.49 -7.94 -22.98
CA THR A 67 -11.67 -6.77 -22.61
C THR A 67 -11.26 -6.83 -21.14
N GLU A 68 -10.01 -6.47 -20.84
CA GLU A 68 -9.50 -6.36 -19.47
C GLU A 68 -9.16 -4.92 -19.11
N TYR A 69 -9.46 -4.56 -17.87
CA TYR A 69 -9.17 -3.25 -17.29
C TYR A 69 -8.37 -3.45 -16.00
N GLY A 70 -7.14 -2.93 -15.98
CA GLY A 70 -6.25 -2.97 -14.81
C GLY A 70 -6.21 -1.64 -14.07
N TYR A 71 -6.31 -1.70 -12.75
CA TYR A 71 -6.22 -0.55 -11.86
C TYR A 71 -5.22 -0.84 -10.74
N THR A 72 -4.38 0.14 -10.42
CA THR A 72 -3.43 0.04 -9.31
C THR A 72 -3.76 1.08 -8.25
N THR A 73 -4.01 0.63 -7.02
CA THR A 73 -4.26 1.50 -5.88
C THR A 73 -2.97 1.81 -5.15
N THR A 74 -2.64 3.10 -5.00
CA THR A 74 -1.45 3.52 -4.25
C THR A 74 -1.83 4.37 -3.05
N ARG A 75 -1.29 4.02 -1.88
CA ARG A 75 -1.43 4.83 -0.67
C ARG A 75 -0.29 5.82 -0.59
N LYS A 76 -0.61 7.12 -0.65
CA LYS A 76 0.35 8.21 -0.46
C LYS A 76 0.21 8.79 0.94
N LEU A 77 1.20 8.54 1.79
CA LEU A 77 1.32 9.21 3.09
C LEU A 77 1.94 10.59 2.88
N THR A 78 1.32 11.62 3.45
CA THR A 78 1.77 13.01 3.34
C THR A 78 1.49 13.76 4.63
N THR A 79 2.38 14.69 4.99
CA THR A 79 2.18 15.63 6.10
C THR A 79 1.48 16.92 5.66
N GLN A 80 1.39 17.16 4.34
CA GLN A 80 0.58 18.25 3.81
C GLN A 80 -0.91 17.88 3.86
N GLN A 81 -1.71 18.74 4.48
CA GLN A 81 -3.15 18.61 4.48
C GLN A 81 -3.69 18.83 3.06
N PRO A 82 -4.57 17.95 2.55
CA PRO A 82 -5.16 18.13 1.23
C PRO A 82 -6.01 19.40 1.16
N THR A 83 -6.03 20.05 0.00
CA THR A 83 -6.91 21.20 -0.23
C THR A 83 -8.36 20.77 -0.31
N LEU A 84 -9.31 21.70 -0.14
CA LEU A 84 -10.75 21.41 -0.30
C LEU A 84 -11.05 20.81 -1.67
N GLU A 85 -10.46 21.36 -2.72
CA GLU A 85 -10.60 20.86 -4.10
C GLU A 85 -10.09 19.42 -4.23
N GLN A 86 -8.95 19.08 -3.61
CA GLN A 86 -8.42 17.72 -3.60
C GLN A 86 -9.32 16.76 -2.83
N MET A 87 -9.94 17.19 -1.73
CA MET A 87 -10.90 16.37 -1.00
C MET A 87 -12.20 16.17 -1.79
N GLN A 88 -12.71 17.23 -2.42
CA GLN A 88 -13.91 17.17 -3.26
C GLN A 88 -13.68 16.32 -4.50
N ALA A 89 -12.51 16.40 -5.12
CA ALA A 89 -12.16 15.57 -6.28
C ALA A 89 -12.19 14.07 -5.97
N ARG A 90 -11.95 13.66 -4.70
CA ARG A 90 -12.11 12.25 -4.27
C ARG A 90 -13.56 11.81 -4.18
N CYS A 91 -14.49 12.75 -4.05
CA CYS A 91 -15.93 12.48 -3.94
C CYS A 91 -16.64 12.47 -5.31
N ILE A 92 -15.93 12.80 -6.39
CA ILE A 92 -16.48 12.84 -7.75
C ILE A 92 -16.05 11.57 -8.48
N ALA A 93 -17.03 10.72 -8.81
CA ALA A 93 -16.81 9.56 -9.64
C ALA A 93 -16.38 9.99 -11.05
N ARG A 94 -15.27 9.43 -11.54
CA ARG A 94 -14.77 9.64 -12.90
C ARG A 94 -14.98 8.38 -13.71
N THR A 95 -15.64 8.48 -14.85
CA THR A 95 -15.80 7.35 -15.75
C THR A 95 -14.46 6.98 -16.39
N SER A 96 -14.01 5.76 -16.15
CA SER A 96 -12.83 5.18 -16.77
C SER A 96 -13.18 4.42 -18.05
N ALA A 97 -14.29 3.68 -18.02
CA ALA A 97 -14.79 2.91 -19.15
C ALA A 97 -16.32 2.96 -19.18
N ASN A 98 -16.90 3.02 -20.36
CA ASN A 98 -18.35 2.99 -20.55
C ASN A 98 -18.66 2.38 -21.92
N THR A 99 -18.90 1.09 -21.93
CA THR A 99 -19.28 0.30 -23.12
C THR A 99 -20.76 -0.09 -23.01
N ASP A 100 -21.24 -0.88 -23.96
CA ASP A 100 -22.60 -1.43 -23.89
C ASP A 100 -22.76 -2.47 -22.77
N THR A 101 -21.65 -3.10 -22.34
CA THR A 101 -21.62 -4.25 -21.42
C THR A 101 -21.12 -3.89 -20.02
N VAL A 102 -20.23 -2.89 -19.90
CA VAL A 102 -19.67 -2.50 -18.61
C VAL A 102 -19.55 -0.98 -18.48
N LYS A 103 -19.75 -0.46 -17.28
CA LYS A 103 -19.33 0.89 -16.90
C LYS A 103 -18.42 0.80 -15.68
N ILE A 104 -17.26 1.44 -15.75
CA ILE A 104 -16.29 1.49 -14.65
C ILE A 104 -16.07 2.95 -14.26
N GLU A 105 -16.23 3.24 -12.98
CA GLU A 105 -16.07 4.56 -12.40
C GLU A 105 -15.10 4.53 -11.22
N LEU A 106 -14.28 5.57 -11.10
CA LEU A 106 -13.29 5.73 -10.03
C LEU A 106 -13.70 6.89 -9.14
N ALA A 107 -13.97 6.61 -7.87
CA ALA A 107 -14.36 7.60 -6.86
C ALA A 107 -13.37 7.56 -5.69
N GLY A 108 -12.29 8.35 -5.79
CA GLY A 108 -11.21 8.28 -4.82
C GLY A 108 -10.45 6.95 -4.93
N ALA A 109 -10.49 6.13 -3.88
CA ALA A 109 -9.94 4.78 -3.88
C ALA A 109 -10.96 3.70 -4.29
N LEU A 110 -12.24 4.06 -4.39
CA LEU A 110 -13.30 3.12 -4.72
C LEU A 110 -13.41 2.93 -6.23
N ILE A 111 -13.43 1.67 -6.67
CA ILE A 111 -13.72 1.28 -8.05
C ILE A 111 -15.16 0.78 -8.11
N VAL A 112 -16.00 1.41 -8.92
CA VAL A 112 -17.40 1.04 -9.11
C VAL A 112 -17.55 0.40 -10.47
N VAL A 113 -18.01 -0.85 -10.50
CA VAL A 113 -18.22 -1.61 -11.73
C VAL A 113 -19.69 -1.89 -11.89
N THR A 114 -20.30 -1.36 -12.95
CA THR A 114 -21.66 -1.72 -13.36
C THR A 114 -21.58 -2.74 -14.48
N ASP A 115 -22.02 -3.95 -14.22
CA ASP A 115 -22.31 -4.94 -15.24
C ASP A 115 -23.66 -4.58 -15.88
N LYS A 116 -23.63 -4.06 -17.11
CA LYS A 116 -24.84 -3.64 -17.81
C LYS A 116 -25.63 -4.81 -18.39
N ALA A 117 -25.02 -5.98 -18.52
CA ALA A 117 -25.74 -7.17 -18.98
C ALA A 117 -26.71 -7.68 -17.89
N THR A 118 -26.32 -7.59 -16.62
CA THR A 118 -27.15 -8.04 -15.48
C THR A 118 -27.81 -6.88 -14.72
N GLY A 119 -27.32 -5.65 -14.89
CA GLY A 119 -27.72 -4.48 -14.10
C GLY A 119 -27.08 -4.43 -12.71
N GLN A 120 -26.20 -5.38 -12.38
CA GLN A 120 -25.55 -5.45 -11.07
C GLN A 120 -24.45 -4.38 -10.95
N VAL A 121 -24.34 -3.78 -9.77
CA VAL A 121 -23.28 -2.83 -9.43
C VAL A 121 -22.40 -3.43 -8.32
N TYR A 122 -21.09 -3.37 -8.51
CA TYR A 122 -20.06 -3.82 -7.58
C TYR A 122 -19.24 -2.62 -7.11
N TYR A 123 -19.01 -2.54 -5.80
CA TYR A 123 -18.20 -1.52 -5.16
C TYR A 123 -16.95 -2.20 -4.61
N ILE A 124 -15.79 -1.90 -5.21
CA ILE A 124 -14.50 -2.51 -4.86
C ILE A 124 -13.67 -1.46 -4.11
N ASP A 125 -13.30 -1.77 -2.87
CA ASP A 125 -12.31 -1.03 -2.08
C ASP A 125 -11.04 -1.91 -2.01
N PRO A 126 -10.03 -1.68 -2.88
CA PRO A 126 -8.85 -2.53 -3.01
C PRO A 126 -7.87 -2.47 -1.83
#